data_AF-A0A1W9M266-F1
#
_entry.id   AF-A0A1W9M266-F1
#
_cell.length_a   1.000
_cell.length_b   1.000
_cell.length_c   1.000
_cell.angle_alpha   90.00
_cell.angle_beta   90.00
_cell.angle_gamma   90.00
#
_symmetry.space_group_name_H-M   'P 1'
#
loop_
_entity.id
_entity.type
_entity.pdbx_description
1 polymer ?
#
loop_
_entity_poly.entity_id
_entity_poly.type
_entity_poly.pdbx_seq_one_letter_code
_entity_poly.pdbx_strand_id
1 'polypeptide(L)'
;MNWFEIAEQIEPELRKGNLKTCIKRVTEELKKMPKSPFHSVVNFGFTNKIRDVAEYFNNFIRKEKERIDIKAIYVEMNGFDINPELWFFDLFAYESFGGHDNYDWLEDWKSEEYESMTLTGLEAIQEVYAKYEDGEYDDDNDFSNARDMCSLLIVLYFQDIIRQSASLIKGLKLPILVTAHEYDFIYEYRKRNKMTEDDGIVEMIKEMDEVAHQIKHLFKDKPLYKMTVREALKSDDPIENIRNEMGEKDIQKLYSLLYAAISEVNSAGAGILFDRYSKEDIETMYNQYKKFGAGLFCSAIDKIRNLMKEKLGETYSDDDYFNLCDTEEYIKLDREITIQYENMCKEMEDALIKFARQNIDALENNT
;
A
#
# COMPACT_ATOMS: atom_id res chain seq x y z
N MET A 1 10.68 -20.55 14.34
CA MET A 1 10.19 -20.71 12.96
C MET A 1 11.24 -20.04 12.11
N ASN A 2 11.86 -20.80 11.20
CA ASN A 2 12.88 -20.24 10.32
C ASN A 2 12.20 -19.48 9.17
N TRP A 3 12.97 -18.74 8.38
CA TRP A 3 12.40 -17.89 7.36
C TRP A 3 11.74 -18.66 6.21
N PHE A 4 12.32 -19.81 5.84
CA PHE A 4 11.78 -20.71 4.81
C PHE A 4 10.36 -21.17 5.15
N GLU A 5 10.13 -21.61 6.39
CA GLU A 5 8.80 -22.03 6.86
C GLU A 5 7.76 -20.90 6.75
N ILE A 6 8.18 -19.65 6.97
CA ILE A 6 7.31 -18.48 6.81
C ILE A 6 7.05 -18.20 5.33
N ALA A 7 8.09 -18.23 4.49
CA ALA A 7 7.98 -18.02 3.05
C ALA A 7 7.00 -19.03 2.42
N GLU A 8 7.13 -20.32 2.73
CA GLU A 8 6.21 -21.37 2.28
C GLU A 8 4.76 -21.11 2.75
N GLN A 9 4.58 -20.67 4.00
CA GLN A 9 3.24 -20.38 4.54
C GLN A 9 2.55 -19.21 3.83
N ILE A 10 3.31 -18.18 3.45
CA ILE A 10 2.76 -16.96 2.85
C ILE A 10 2.74 -16.99 1.32
N GLU A 11 3.45 -17.93 0.69
CA GLU A 11 3.50 -18.07 -0.77
C GLU A 11 2.09 -18.14 -1.41
N PRO A 12 1.10 -18.89 -0.89
CA PRO A 12 -0.24 -18.88 -1.47
C PRO A 12 -0.91 -17.51 -1.49
N GLU A 13 -0.63 -16.65 -0.50
CA GLU A 13 -1.12 -15.27 -0.47
C GLU A 13 -0.31 -14.35 -1.39
N LEU A 14 1.00 -14.59 -1.51
CA LEU A 14 1.86 -13.93 -2.48
C LEU A 14 1.35 -14.15 -3.91
N ARG A 15 1.04 -15.40 -4.27
CA ARG A 15 0.50 -15.80 -5.58
C ARG A 15 -0.84 -15.13 -5.91
N LYS A 16 -1.65 -14.82 -4.89
CA LYS A 16 -2.91 -14.06 -5.06
C LYS A 16 -2.70 -12.55 -5.24
N GLY A 17 -1.48 -12.07 -5.00
CA GLY A 17 -1.10 -10.66 -4.99
C GLY A 17 -1.40 -9.94 -3.68
N ASN A 18 -1.60 -10.68 -2.59
CA ASN A 18 -1.90 -10.13 -1.27
C ASN A 18 -0.62 -9.74 -0.51
N LEU A 19 0.22 -8.91 -1.12
CA LEU A 19 1.51 -8.47 -0.55
C LEU A 19 1.36 -7.81 0.83
N LYS A 20 0.30 -7.03 1.05
CA LYS A 20 0.02 -6.41 2.37
C LYS A 20 -0.15 -7.46 3.48
N THR A 21 -0.84 -8.56 3.17
CA THR A 21 -1.02 -9.68 4.10
C THR A 21 0.31 -10.36 4.39
N CYS A 22 1.13 -10.58 3.37
CA CYS A 22 2.46 -11.17 3.50
C CYS A 22 3.38 -10.30 4.37
N ILE A 23 3.45 -9.00 4.09
CA ILE A 23 4.21 -8.00 4.86
C ILE A 23 3.77 -8.00 6.32
N LYS A 24 2.46 -7.96 6.58
CA LYS A 24 1.91 -8.00 7.95
C LYS A 24 2.33 -9.27 8.67
N ARG A 25 2.22 -10.43 8.02
CA ARG A 25 2.57 -11.73 8.60
C ARG A 25 4.05 -11.80 8.98
N VAL A 26 4.96 -11.42 8.08
CA VAL A 26 6.40 -11.42 8.36
C VAL A 26 6.74 -10.41 9.46
N THR A 27 6.13 -9.23 9.45
CA THR A 27 6.29 -8.21 10.50
C THR A 27 5.87 -8.73 11.88
N GLU A 28 4.75 -9.43 11.97
CA GLU A 28 4.26 -10.02 13.21
C GLU A 28 5.19 -11.12 13.74
N GLU A 29 5.77 -11.93 12.86
CA GLU A 29 6.73 -12.97 13.26
C GLU A 29 8.06 -12.38 13.70
N LEU A 30 8.59 -11.38 12.98
CA LEU A 30 9.78 -10.64 13.40
C LEU A 30 9.59 -10.03 14.79
N LYS A 31 8.43 -9.39 15.07
CA LYS A 31 8.11 -8.79 16.37
C LYS A 31 8.05 -9.78 17.54
N LYS A 32 7.88 -11.08 17.29
CA LYS A 32 7.88 -12.12 18.34
C LYS A 32 9.29 -12.57 18.74
N MET A 33 10.30 -12.24 17.93
CA MET A 33 11.68 -12.61 18.18
C MET A 33 12.33 -11.73 19.25
N PRO A 34 13.44 -12.17 19.87
CA PRO A 34 14.25 -11.30 20.71
C PRO A 34 14.66 -10.04 19.94
N LYS A 35 14.59 -8.89 20.61
CA LYS A 35 14.86 -7.60 19.97
C LYS A 35 16.29 -7.58 19.41
N SER A 36 16.41 -7.16 18.16
CA SER A 36 17.68 -7.01 17.45
C SER A 36 17.70 -5.73 16.61
N PRO A 37 18.87 -5.29 16.13
CA PRO A 37 18.98 -4.16 15.20
C PRO A 37 18.12 -4.33 13.94
N PHE A 38 17.98 -5.56 13.44
CA PHE A 38 17.16 -5.90 12.27
C PHE A 38 15.67 -5.58 12.42
N HIS A 39 15.16 -5.41 13.65
CA HIS A 39 13.77 -5.02 13.86
C HIS A 39 13.44 -3.61 13.38
N SER A 40 14.45 -2.78 13.11
CA SER A 40 14.23 -1.41 12.65
C SER A 40 13.58 -1.36 11.26
N VAL A 41 13.73 -2.41 10.44
CA VAL A 41 13.16 -2.55 9.08
C VAL A 41 11.65 -2.27 9.01
N VAL A 42 10.92 -2.54 10.10
CA VAL A 42 9.46 -2.33 10.17
C VAL A 42 9.04 -0.87 10.08
N ASN A 43 9.99 0.05 10.25
CA ASN A 43 9.78 1.50 10.21
C ASN A 43 10.24 2.13 8.89
N PHE A 44 10.70 1.33 7.93
CA PHE A 44 11.25 1.80 6.67
C PHE A 44 10.56 1.13 5.47
N GLY A 45 10.88 1.63 4.29
CA GLY A 45 10.46 1.09 2.99
C GLY A 45 11.24 1.79 1.88
N PHE A 46 11.15 1.26 0.66
CA PHE A 46 11.79 1.89 -0.49
C PHE A 46 11.16 3.25 -0.79
N THR A 47 12.00 4.25 -1.06
CA THR A 47 11.62 5.66 -1.30
C THR A 47 11.72 6.08 -2.75
N ASN A 48 12.13 5.18 -3.66
CA ASN A 48 12.14 5.46 -5.08
C ASN A 48 10.76 5.98 -5.52
N LYS A 49 10.73 7.02 -6.36
CA LYS A 49 9.47 7.52 -6.89
C LYS A 49 8.85 6.45 -7.79
N ILE A 50 7.63 6.04 -7.45
CA ILE A 50 6.89 4.99 -8.16
C ILE A 50 6.81 5.27 -9.67
N ARG A 51 6.67 6.54 -10.06
CA ARG A 51 6.64 6.99 -11.47
C ARG A 51 7.98 6.81 -12.19
N ASP A 52 9.10 7.04 -11.50
CA ASP A 52 10.44 6.91 -12.09
C ASP A 52 10.75 5.44 -12.35
N VAL A 53 10.39 4.56 -11.42
CA VAL A 53 10.47 3.10 -11.61
C VAL A 53 9.56 2.67 -12.77
N ALA A 54 8.33 3.17 -12.86
CA ALA A 54 7.43 2.83 -13.97
C ALA A 54 7.99 3.29 -15.33
N GLU A 55 8.62 4.46 -15.37
CA GLU A 55 9.25 4.99 -16.58
C GLU A 55 10.51 4.20 -16.96
N TYR A 56 11.30 3.76 -15.97
CA TYR A 56 12.42 2.84 -16.18
C TYR A 56 11.96 1.53 -16.86
N PHE A 57 10.87 0.92 -16.39
CA PHE A 57 10.26 -0.23 -17.07
C PHE A 57 9.75 0.09 -18.48
N ASN A 58 9.10 1.23 -18.70
CA ASN A 58 8.64 1.64 -20.03
C ASN A 58 9.81 1.72 -21.03
N ASN A 59 10.92 2.32 -20.59
CA ASN A 59 12.10 2.49 -21.42
C ASN A 59 12.76 1.15 -21.74
N PHE A 60 12.89 0.26 -20.76
CA PHE A 60 13.35 -1.11 -20.97
C PHE A 60 12.46 -1.86 -21.98
N ILE A 61 11.13 -1.89 -21.74
CA ILE A 61 10.17 -2.58 -22.61
C ILE A 61 10.20 -2.01 -24.03
N ARG A 62 10.27 -0.69 -24.18
CA ARG A 62 10.31 -0.04 -25.49
C ARG A 62 11.57 -0.44 -26.26
N LYS A 63 12.73 -0.43 -25.59
CA LYS A 63 14.02 -0.86 -26.18
C LYS A 63 13.97 -2.32 -26.61
N GLU A 64 13.57 -3.23 -25.72
CA GLU A 64 13.63 -4.66 -26.01
C GLU A 64 12.57 -5.13 -27.02
N LYS A 65 11.40 -4.46 -27.11
CA LYS A 65 10.38 -4.76 -28.13
C LYS A 65 10.83 -4.53 -29.57
N GLU A 66 11.89 -3.75 -29.78
CA GLU A 66 12.47 -3.57 -31.11
C GLU A 66 13.25 -4.82 -31.57
N ARG A 67 13.61 -5.71 -30.63
CA ARG A 67 14.49 -6.87 -30.86
C ARG A 67 13.77 -8.21 -30.67
N ILE A 68 12.90 -8.31 -29.66
CA ILE A 68 12.26 -9.56 -29.25
C ILE A 68 10.76 -9.39 -28.99
N ASP A 69 9.99 -10.47 -29.17
CA ASP A 69 8.57 -10.51 -28.81
C ASP A 69 8.41 -10.84 -27.32
N ILE A 70 8.53 -9.82 -26.47
CA ILE A 70 8.51 -9.98 -25.01
C ILE A 70 7.19 -10.63 -24.55
N LYS A 71 7.31 -11.77 -23.85
CA LYS A 71 6.21 -12.49 -23.19
C LYS A 71 6.22 -12.39 -21.68
N ALA A 72 7.37 -12.15 -21.07
CA ALA A 72 7.50 -11.93 -19.64
C ALA A 72 8.70 -11.02 -19.33
N ILE A 73 8.65 -10.38 -18.17
CA ILE A 73 9.77 -9.65 -17.59
C ILE A 73 10.07 -10.26 -16.23
N TYR A 74 11.34 -10.52 -15.94
CA TYR A 74 11.83 -10.88 -14.62
C TYR A 74 12.62 -9.71 -14.05
N VAL A 75 12.46 -9.48 -12.76
CA VAL A 75 13.03 -8.38 -12.02
C VAL A 75 13.73 -8.99 -10.81
N GLU A 76 15.05 -8.82 -10.75
CA GLU A 76 15.86 -9.40 -9.68
C GLU A 76 16.59 -8.28 -8.95
N MET A 77 16.36 -8.16 -7.65
CA MET A 77 17.21 -7.40 -6.76
C MET A 77 18.52 -8.16 -6.54
N ASN A 78 19.65 -7.45 -6.47
CA ASN A 78 20.96 -8.09 -6.23
C ASN A 78 21.00 -8.86 -4.90
N GLY A 79 22.09 -9.63 -4.67
CA GLY A 79 22.35 -10.28 -3.38
C GLY A 79 22.63 -9.25 -2.28
N PHE A 80 21.55 -8.64 -1.80
CA PHE A 80 21.56 -7.41 -0.99
C PHE A 80 21.98 -7.64 0.45
N ASP A 81 21.76 -8.86 0.95
CA ASP A 81 22.10 -9.31 2.30
C ASP A 81 23.59 -9.60 2.47
N ILE A 82 24.31 -9.89 1.37
CA ILE A 82 25.77 -10.00 1.34
C ILE A 82 26.48 -8.79 0.69
N ASN A 83 25.74 -7.91 -0.01
CA ASN A 83 26.25 -6.67 -0.60
C ASN A 83 25.52 -5.44 -0.04
N PRO A 84 25.73 -5.08 1.24
CA PRO A 84 24.98 -4.02 1.90
C PRO A 84 25.23 -2.63 1.32
N GLU A 85 26.39 -2.40 0.71
CA GLU A 85 26.82 -1.07 0.24
C GLU A 85 25.95 -0.48 -0.89
N LEU A 86 25.34 -1.34 -1.71
CA LEU A 86 24.54 -0.89 -2.84
C LEU A 86 23.45 -1.90 -3.16
N TRP A 87 22.21 -1.46 -3.03
CA TRP A 87 21.03 -2.24 -3.41
C TRP A 87 20.49 -1.71 -4.73
N PHE A 88 20.27 -2.62 -5.67
CA PHE A 88 19.75 -2.31 -6.99
C PHE A 88 18.97 -3.49 -7.54
N PHE A 89 18.26 -3.28 -8.65
CA PHE A 89 17.65 -4.37 -9.39
C PHE A 89 17.92 -4.27 -10.88
N ASP A 90 17.87 -5.43 -11.52
CA ASP A 90 18.03 -5.62 -12.95
C ASP A 90 16.73 -6.11 -13.61
N LEU A 91 16.62 -5.89 -14.92
CA LEU A 91 15.49 -6.30 -15.73
C LEU A 91 15.92 -7.29 -16.81
N PHE A 92 15.14 -8.36 -16.93
CA PHE A 92 15.37 -9.41 -17.90
C PHE A 92 14.09 -9.65 -18.71
N ALA A 93 14.21 -9.73 -20.03
CA ALA A 93 13.08 -9.97 -20.93
C ALA A 93 13.15 -11.36 -21.58
N TYR A 94 11.99 -11.98 -21.75
CA TYR A 94 11.87 -13.36 -22.24
C TYR A 94 10.85 -13.44 -23.39
N GLU A 95 11.12 -14.29 -24.37
CA GLU A 95 10.22 -14.60 -25.49
C GLU A 95 9.19 -15.70 -25.18
N SER A 96 9.27 -16.29 -23.98
CA SER A 96 8.29 -17.23 -23.48
C SER A 96 8.02 -16.98 -21.99
N PHE A 97 6.90 -17.51 -21.50
CA PHE A 97 6.56 -17.47 -20.08
C PHE A 97 6.34 -18.91 -19.63
N GLY A 98 7.26 -19.43 -18.81
CA GLY A 98 7.27 -20.84 -18.37
C GLY A 98 6.34 -21.15 -17.18
N GLY A 99 5.71 -20.15 -16.57
CA GLY A 99 4.85 -20.36 -15.40
C GLY A 99 5.62 -20.41 -14.08
N HIS A 100 4.98 -21.00 -13.06
CA HIS A 100 5.49 -21.12 -11.69
C HIS A 100 5.84 -22.56 -11.29
N ASP A 101 5.66 -23.53 -12.19
CA ASP A 101 5.91 -24.95 -11.89
C ASP A 101 7.40 -25.30 -11.92
N ASN A 102 8.16 -24.64 -12.79
CA ASN A 102 9.61 -24.76 -12.92
C ASN A 102 10.19 -23.41 -13.37
N TYR A 103 11.26 -22.95 -12.74
CA TYR A 103 11.94 -21.68 -13.02
C TYR A 103 13.20 -21.81 -13.89
N ASP A 104 13.57 -23.01 -14.38
CA ASP A 104 14.73 -23.20 -15.27
C ASP A 104 14.68 -22.28 -16.51
N TRP A 105 13.49 -21.89 -16.96
CA TRP A 105 13.32 -20.96 -18.09
C TRP A 105 13.84 -19.54 -17.81
N LEU A 106 14.09 -19.18 -16.54
CA LEU A 106 14.71 -17.91 -16.16
C LEU A 106 16.18 -17.83 -16.57
N GLU A 107 16.86 -18.96 -16.83
CA GLU A 107 18.24 -18.96 -17.33
C GLU A 107 18.34 -18.48 -18.80
N ASP A 108 17.22 -18.44 -19.51
CA ASP A 108 17.14 -18.25 -20.95
C ASP A 108 16.74 -16.82 -21.38
N TRP A 109 17.07 -15.78 -20.60
CA TRP A 109 16.71 -14.40 -20.95
C TRP A 109 17.30 -13.95 -22.29
N LYS A 110 16.60 -13.03 -22.97
CA LYS A 110 16.93 -12.56 -24.33
C LYS A 110 17.23 -11.06 -24.42
N SER A 111 16.97 -10.31 -23.35
CA SER A 111 17.34 -8.89 -23.30
C SER A 111 18.84 -8.69 -23.36
N GLU A 112 19.25 -7.56 -23.92
CA GLU A 112 20.60 -7.05 -23.70
C GLU A 112 20.80 -6.61 -22.24
N GLU A 113 22.05 -6.41 -21.86
CA GLU A 113 22.38 -5.69 -20.64
C GLU A 113 21.66 -4.33 -20.62
N TYR A 114 21.10 -4.02 -19.46
CA TYR A 114 20.40 -2.77 -19.19
C TYR A 114 20.96 -2.17 -17.89
N GLU A 115 20.98 -0.85 -17.81
CA GLU A 115 21.51 -0.16 -16.63
C GLU A 115 20.66 -0.49 -15.42
N SER A 116 21.28 -0.99 -14.34
CA SER A 116 20.59 -1.31 -13.09
C SER A 116 19.96 -0.09 -12.43
N MET A 117 18.85 -0.27 -11.71
CA MET A 117 18.22 0.81 -10.95
C MET A 117 18.54 0.70 -9.46
N THR A 118 19.21 1.71 -8.91
CA THR A 118 19.49 1.81 -7.47
C THR A 118 18.21 1.95 -6.66
N LEU A 119 18.10 1.19 -5.58
CA LEU A 119 17.03 1.27 -4.60
C LEU A 119 17.44 2.18 -3.44
N THR A 120 16.51 3.00 -2.94
CA THR A 120 16.76 3.99 -1.87
C THR A 120 15.74 3.86 -0.74
N GLY A 121 16.03 4.39 0.45
CA GLY A 121 15.12 4.44 1.61
C GLY A 121 15.37 3.38 2.69
N LEU A 122 16.28 2.44 2.45
CA LEU A 122 16.67 1.40 3.40
C LEU A 122 18.15 1.48 3.78
N GLU A 123 18.78 2.63 3.63
CA GLU A 123 20.21 2.85 3.92
C GLU A 123 20.55 2.58 5.40
N ALA A 124 19.63 2.89 6.31
CA ALA A 124 19.79 2.54 7.72
C ALA A 124 19.80 1.01 7.96
N ILE A 125 19.15 0.23 7.08
CA ILE A 125 19.15 -1.23 7.14
C ILE A 125 20.39 -1.79 6.47
N GLN A 126 20.84 -1.20 5.36
CA GLN A 126 22.15 -1.51 4.76
C GLN A 126 23.27 -1.43 5.79
N GLU A 127 23.31 -0.37 6.62
CA GLU A 127 24.30 -0.23 7.70
C GLU A 127 24.19 -1.37 8.75
N VAL A 128 22.98 -1.86 9.04
CA VAL A 128 22.79 -3.00 9.96
C VAL A 128 23.37 -4.29 9.36
N TYR A 129 23.20 -4.54 8.06
CA TYR A 129 23.81 -5.69 7.38
C TYR A 129 25.34 -5.56 7.32
N ALA A 130 25.88 -4.38 7.00
CA ALA A 130 27.31 -4.15 6.95
C ALA A 130 27.98 -4.46 8.30
N LYS A 131 27.43 -3.93 9.40
CA LYS A 131 27.92 -4.21 10.76
C LYS A 131 27.82 -5.68 11.15
N TYR A 132 26.79 -6.38 10.65
CA TYR A 132 26.65 -7.81 10.89
C TYR A 132 27.76 -8.60 10.21
N GLU A 133 28.04 -8.32 8.94
CA GLU A 133 29.10 -8.99 8.17
C GLU A 133 30.51 -8.64 8.69
N ASP A 134 30.71 -7.43 9.23
CA ASP A 134 31.95 -7.01 9.86
C ASP A 134 32.18 -7.62 11.27
N GLY A 135 31.19 -8.36 11.80
CA GLY A 135 31.27 -8.99 13.12
C GLY A 135 31.18 -8.00 14.29
N GLU A 136 30.55 -6.83 14.10
CA GLU A 136 30.33 -5.86 15.19
C GLU A 136 29.31 -6.34 16.23
N TYR A 137 28.53 -7.38 15.92
CA TYR A 137 27.65 -8.03 16.89
C TYR A 137 28.38 -9.17 17.59
N ASP A 138 28.33 -9.16 18.93
CA ASP A 138 28.95 -10.17 19.79
C ASP A 138 28.50 -11.59 19.40
N ASP A 139 29.40 -12.57 19.42
CA ASP A 139 29.14 -13.97 19.06
C ASP A 139 28.00 -14.59 19.91
N ASP A 140 27.77 -14.05 21.10
CA ASP A 140 26.68 -14.44 22.02
C ASP A 140 25.28 -13.98 21.55
N ASN A 141 25.21 -13.03 20.61
CA ASN A 141 23.97 -12.49 20.06
C ASN A 141 23.70 -13.03 18.66
N ASP A 142 23.34 -14.31 18.57
CA ASP A 142 22.90 -14.90 17.30
C ASP A 142 21.60 -14.24 16.81
N PHE A 143 21.76 -13.28 15.89
CA PHE A 143 20.65 -12.57 15.24
C PHE A 143 20.25 -13.19 13.90
N SER A 144 20.79 -14.35 13.52
CA SER A 144 20.56 -14.99 12.21
C SER A 144 19.07 -15.06 11.84
N ASN A 145 18.23 -15.56 12.75
CA ASN A 145 16.79 -15.66 12.49
C ASN A 145 16.11 -14.29 12.25
N ALA A 146 16.53 -13.25 12.98
CA ALA A 146 15.98 -11.91 12.81
C ALA A 146 16.52 -11.23 11.55
N ARG A 147 17.77 -11.50 11.18
CA ARG A 147 18.38 -11.09 9.91
C ARG A 147 17.59 -11.69 8.75
N ASP A 148 17.42 -13.01 8.74
CA ASP A 148 16.73 -13.70 7.65
C ASP A 148 15.26 -13.25 7.52
N MET A 149 14.58 -12.97 8.64
CA MET A 149 13.24 -12.35 8.60
C MET A 149 13.24 -10.92 8.09
N CYS A 150 14.27 -10.14 8.41
CA CYS A 150 14.45 -8.82 7.82
C CYS A 150 14.65 -8.92 6.30
N SER A 151 15.49 -9.86 5.83
CA SER A 151 15.68 -10.11 4.39
C SER A 151 14.36 -10.41 3.69
N LEU A 152 13.55 -11.34 4.22
CA LEU A 152 12.24 -11.66 3.63
C LEU A 152 11.31 -10.43 3.56
N LEU A 153 11.35 -9.55 4.58
CA LEU A 153 10.56 -8.32 4.57
C LEU A 153 11.06 -7.31 3.53
N ILE A 154 12.37 -7.20 3.33
CA ILE A 154 12.98 -6.36 2.28
C ILE A 154 12.53 -6.85 0.90
N VAL A 155 12.55 -8.17 0.65
CA VAL A 155 12.05 -8.77 -0.61
C VAL A 155 10.58 -8.42 -0.82
N LEU A 156 9.74 -8.49 0.22
CA LEU A 156 8.33 -8.10 0.12
C LEU A 156 8.12 -6.60 -0.16
N TYR A 157 8.93 -5.72 0.44
CA TYR A 157 8.91 -4.29 0.13
C TYR A 157 9.33 -4.02 -1.31
N PHE A 158 10.32 -4.76 -1.81
CA PHE A 158 10.77 -4.68 -3.19
C PHE A 158 9.65 -5.11 -4.15
N GLN A 159 9.02 -6.24 -3.88
CA GLN A 159 7.86 -6.71 -4.65
C GLN A 159 6.71 -5.70 -4.65
N ASP A 160 6.44 -5.04 -3.52
CA ASP A 160 5.37 -4.05 -3.44
C ASP A 160 5.68 -2.76 -4.20
N ILE A 161 6.90 -2.23 -4.16
CA ILE A 161 7.24 -1.05 -4.96
C ILE A 161 7.15 -1.36 -6.46
N ILE A 162 7.61 -2.54 -6.90
CA ILE A 162 7.47 -2.96 -8.30
C ILE A 162 5.99 -3.13 -8.68
N ARG A 163 5.15 -3.72 -7.81
CA ARG A 163 3.69 -3.79 -8.03
C ARG A 163 3.10 -2.39 -8.23
N GLN A 164 3.42 -1.46 -7.34
CA GLN A 164 2.90 -0.10 -7.39
C GLN A 164 3.31 0.58 -8.70
N SER A 165 4.57 0.45 -9.11
CA SER A 165 5.10 1.04 -10.34
C SER A 165 4.52 0.42 -11.59
N ALA A 166 4.46 -0.91 -11.67
CA ALA A 166 3.88 -1.63 -12.79
C ALA A 166 2.40 -1.27 -13.03
N SER A 167 1.67 -0.92 -11.97
CA SER A 167 0.28 -0.48 -12.08
C SER A 167 0.09 0.81 -12.90
N LEU A 168 1.10 1.69 -12.88
CA LEU A 168 1.13 2.96 -13.61
C LEU A 168 1.44 2.77 -15.10
N ILE A 169 1.99 1.63 -15.50
CA ILE A 169 2.34 1.34 -16.89
C ILE A 169 1.04 1.16 -17.70
N LYS A 170 0.82 2.06 -18.66
CA LYS A 170 -0.36 2.03 -19.54
C LYS A 170 -0.22 0.89 -20.55
N GLY A 171 -1.26 0.06 -20.67
CA GLY A 171 -1.29 -1.02 -21.64
C GLY A 171 -0.34 -2.19 -21.36
N LEU A 172 0.23 -2.29 -20.16
CA LEU A 172 1.01 -3.45 -19.75
C LEU A 172 0.12 -4.69 -19.74
N LYS A 173 0.43 -5.66 -20.60
CA LYS A 173 -0.27 -6.96 -20.73
C LYS A 173 0.62 -8.15 -20.34
N LEU A 174 1.89 -7.89 -20.07
CA LEU A 174 2.90 -8.91 -19.81
C LEU A 174 2.98 -9.16 -18.29
N PRO A 175 3.17 -10.42 -17.85
CA PRO A 175 3.53 -10.71 -16.47
C PRO A 175 4.90 -10.11 -16.15
N ILE A 176 5.03 -9.60 -14.93
CA ILE A 176 6.29 -9.19 -14.33
C ILE A 176 6.53 -10.08 -13.11
N LEU A 177 7.60 -10.86 -13.14
CA LEU A 177 8.05 -11.68 -12.02
C LEU A 177 9.08 -10.90 -11.21
N VAL A 178 8.99 -10.94 -9.89
CA VAL A 178 9.79 -10.09 -9.00
C VAL A 178 10.32 -10.89 -7.81
N THR A 179 11.64 -10.90 -7.61
CA THR A 179 12.30 -11.49 -6.44
C THR A 179 13.67 -10.85 -6.19
N ALA A 180 14.42 -11.36 -5.22
CA ALA A 180 15.83 -11.06 -5.02
C ALA A 180 16.70 -12.28 -5.34
N HIS A 181 17.98 -12.02 -5.61
CA HIS A 181 18.98 -13.04 -5.88
C HIS A 181 19.03 -14.09 -4.77
N GLU A 182 19.01 -15.38 -5.13
CA GLU A 182 18.93 -16.54 -4.22
C GLU A 182 17.60 -16.72 -3.47
N TYR A 183 16.55 -15.94 -3.79
CA TYR A 183 15.20 -16.13 -3.23
C TYR A 183 14.25 -16.77 -4.25
N ASP A 184 13.90 -18.04 -4.01
CA ASP A 184 12.83 -18.77 -4.71
C ASP A 184 11.42 -18.33 -4.28
N PHE A 185 11.26 -17.05 -3.90
CA PHE A 185 10.03 -16.45 -3.38
C PHE A 185 9.53 -15.38 -4.36
N ILE A 186 9.01 -15.81 -5.51
CA ILE A 186 8.75 -14.94 -6.65
C ILE A 186 7.30 -14.43 -6.65
N TYR A 187 7.13 -13.11 -6.64
CA TYR A 187 5.84 -12.45 -6.86
C TYR A 187 5.57 -12.26 -8.36
N GLU A 188 4.32 -12.46 -8.80
CA GLU A 188 3.90 -12.18 -10.17
C GLU A 188 2.90 -11.01 -10.20
N TYR A 189 3.29 -9.90 -10.81
CA TYR A 189 2.36 -8.85 -11.19
C TYR A 189 1.74 -9.16 -12.55
N ARG A 190 0.42 -9.34 -12.57
CA ARG A 190 -0.39 -9.21 -13.78
C ARG A 190 -1.39 -8.09 -13.60
N LYS A 191 -1.38 -7.15 -14.55
CA LYS A 191 -2.50 -6.22 -14.71
C LYS A 191 -3.70 -7.07 -15.11
N ARG A 192 -4.58 -7.37 -14.15
CA ARG A 192 -5.88 -7.93 -14.47
C ARG A 192 -6.50 -6.95 -15.45
N ASN A 193 -6.77 -7.40 -16.68
CA ASN A 193 -7.61 -6.61 -17.57
C ASN A 193 -8.83 -6.27 -16.74
N LYS A 194 -9.22 -4.99 -16.69
CA LYS A 194 -10.61 -4.68 -16.35
C LYS A 194 -11.39 -5.53 -17.35
N MET A 195 -11.92 -6.67 -16.89
CA MET A 195 -12.96 -7.37 -17.62
C MET A 195 -13.96 -6.27 -17.95
N THR A 196 -14.16 -6.05 -19.24
CA THR A 196 -15.36 -5.38 -19.73
C THR A 196 -16.52 -5.94 -18.91
N GLU A 197 -17.30 -5.07 -18.28
CA GLU A 197 -18.31 -5.43 -17.27
C GLU A 197 -19.24 -6.57 -17.75
N ASP A 198 -19.38 -6.77 -19.06
CA ASP A 198 -20.19 -7.83 -19.66
C ASP A 198 -19.54 -9.23 -19.70
N ASP A 199 -18.24 -9.36 -19.94
CA ASP A 199 -17.61 -10.70 -20.09
C ASP A 199 -17.34 -11.34 -18.73
N GLY A 200 -17.02 -10.51 -17.74
CA GLY A 200 -16.76 -10.97 -16.39
C GLY A 200 -17.99 -11.36 -15.59
N ILE A 201 -19.12 -10.73 -15.86
CA ILE A 201 -20.39 -11.13 -15.27
C ILE A 201 -20.80 -12.50 -15.81
N VAL A 202 -20.58 -12.81 -17.09
CA VAL A 202 -21.01 -14.09 -17.68
C VAL A 202 -20.15 -15.27 -17.20
N GLU A 203 -18.84 -15.10 -17.10
CA GLU A 203 -17.94 -16.17 -16.66
C GLU A 203 -17.98 -16.36 -15.15
N MET A 204 -18.06 -15.26 -14.38
CA MET A 204 -18.27 -15.31 -12.93
C MET A 204 -19.68 -15.80 -12.57
N ILE A 205 -20.74 -15.51 -13.36
CA ILE A 205 -22.06 -16.13 -13.16
C ILE A 205 -22.00 -17.63 -13.44
N LYS A 206 -21.24 -18.11 -14.44
CA LYS A 206 -21.13 -19.54 -14.71
C LYS A 206 -20.36 -20.27 -13.60
N GLU A 207 -19.24 -19.73 -13.16
CA GLU A 207 -18.47 -20.30 -12.04
C GLU A 207 -19.24 -20.17 -10.73
N MET A 208 -19.92 -19.04 -10.48
CA MET A 208 -20.80 -18.87 -9.33
C MET A 208 -22.05 -19.71 -9.43
N ASP A 209 -22.60 -20.04 -10.60
CA ASP A 209 -23.73 -20.95 -10.73
C ASP A 209 -23.30 -22.39 -10.49
N GLU A 210 -22.14 -22.82 -10.97
CA GLU A 210 -21.60 -24.16 -10.68
C GLU A 210 -21.25 -24.33 -9.21
N VAL A 211 -20.57 -23.34 -8.64
CA VAL A 211 -20.27 -23.27 -7.20
C VAL A 211 -21.59 -23.15 -6.42
N ALA A 212 -22.50 -22.23 -6.75
CA ALA A 212 -23.79 -22.09 -6.07
C ALA A 212 -24.70 -23.32 -6.25
N HIS A 213 -24.54 -24.14 -7.29
CA HIS A 213 -25.20 -25.44 -7.40
C HIS A 213 -24.60 -26.46 -6.43
N GLN A 214 -23.27 -26.45 -6.29
CA GLN A 214 -22.50 -27.32 -5.39
C GLN A 214 -22.60 -26.91 -3.92
N ILE A 215 -22.86 -25.65 -3.58
CA ILE A 215 -23.05 -25.17 -2.21
C ILE A 215 -24.49 -24.71 -1.94
N LYS A 216 -25.44 -24.93 -2.86
CA LYS A 216 -26.88 -24.56 -2.72
C LYS A 216 -27.57 -25.16 -1.50
N HIS A 217 -27.01 -26.25 -0.98
CA HIS A 217 -27.50 -26.94 0.21
C HIS A 217 -26.78 -26.49 1.49
N LEU A 218 -25.69 -25.74 1.38
CA LEU A 218 -24.91 -25.21 2.50
C LEU A 218 -25.29 -23.76 2.87
N PHE A 219 -25.90 -23.00 1.95
CA PHE A 219 -26.26 -21.58 2.16
C PHE A 219 -27.76 -21.26 2.01
N LYS A 220 -28.62 -22.28 1.91
CA LYS A 220 -30.05 -22.03 2.14
C LYS A 220 -30.22 -21.71 3.62
N ASP A 221 -30.52 -20.43 3.89
CA ASP A 221 -31.02 -19.87 5.15
C ASP A 221 -30.05 -19.11 6.06
N LYS A 222 -28.94 -18.54 5.57
CA LYS A 222 -28.25 -17.46 6.31
C LYS A 222 -28.13 -16.18 5.49
N PRO A 223 -28.83 -15.09 5.88
CA PRO A 223 -28.50 -13.76 5.38
C PRO A 223 -27.04 -13.47 5.71
N LEU A 224 -26.29 -12.82 4.79
CA LEU A 224 -25.12 -12.05 5.22
C LEU A 224 -25.63 -11.14 6.34
N TYR A 225 -25.15 -11.36 7.55
CA TYR A 225 -25.65 -10.67 8.74
C TYR A 225 -25.22 -9.20 8.62
N LYS A 226 -26.04 -8.37 7.96
CA LYS A 226 -25.86 -6.92 7.93
C LYS A 226 -25.88 -6.44 9.36
N MET A 227 -24.77 -5.87 9.81
CA MET A 227 -24.63 -5.40 11.17
C MET A 227 -25.38 -4.07 11.27
N THR A 228 -26.28 -3.90 12.21
CA THR A 228 -26.89 -2.58 12.44
C THR A 228 -25.82 -1.58 12.89
N VAL A 229 -26.01 -0.28 12.65
CA VAL A 229 -25.10 0.77 13.17
C VAL A 229 -24.96 0.66 14.69
N ARG A 230 -26.04 0.29 15.39
CA ARG A 230 -26.08 -0.01 16.83
C ARG A 230 -25.17 -1.18 17.24
N GLU A 231 -25.10 -2.22 16.43
CA GLU A 231 -24.19 -3.36 16.65
C GLU A 231 -22.75 -2.97 16.31
N ALA A 232 -22.55 -2.28 15.19
CA ALA A 232 -21.23 -1.79 14.76
C ALA A 232 -20.60 -0.87 15.82
N LEU A 233 -21.37 0.04 16.41
CA LEU A 233 -20.91 0.92 17.49
C LEU A 233 -20.45 0.19 18.77
N LYS A 234 -20.74 -1.11 18.92
CA LYS A 234 -20.30 -1.96 20.04
C LYS A 234 -19.17 -2.92 19.67
N SER A 235 -18.78 -2.95 18.39
CA SER A 235 -17.71 -3.80 17.90
C SER A 235 -16.32 -3.23 18.21
N ASP A 236 -15.28 -4.02 17.95
CA ASP A 236 -13.89 -3.60 18.11
C ASP A 236 -13.45 -2.57 17.06
N ASP A 237 -14.15 -2.50 15.91
CA ASP A 237 -13.91 -1.53 14.84
C ASP A 237 -15.23 -0.88 14.40
N PRO A 238 -15.76 0.07 15.21
CA PRO A 238 -17.06 0.64 14.95
C PRO A 238 -17.09 1.49 13.67
N ILE A 239 -15.98 2.10 13.26
CA ILE A 239 -15.96 3.01 12.12
C ILE A 239 -16.04 2.22 10.82
N GLU A 240 -15.21 1.19 10.66
CA GLU A 240 -15.23 0.36 9.44
C GLU A 240 -16.54 -0.42 9.32
N ASN A 241 -17.05 -0.95 10.44
CA ASN A 241 -18.30 -1.69 10.44
C ASN A 241 -19.51 -0.80 10.09
N ILE A 242 -19.53 0.46 10.52
CA ILE A 242 -20.58 1.40 10.11
C ILE A 242 -20.44 1.75 8.62
N ARG A 243 -19.21 1.99 8.13
CA ARG A 243 -18.94 2.27 6.71
C ARG A 243 -19.49 1.18 5.78
N ASN A 244 -19.33 -0.08 6.15
CA ASN A 244 -19.82 -1.23 5.36
C ASN A 244 -21.36 -1.28 5.21
N GLU A 245 -22.08 -0.50 6.02
CA GLU A 245 -23.54 -0.45 6.04
C GLU A 245 -24.12 0.75 5.26
N MET A 246 -23.26 1.62 4.72
CA MET A 246 -23.64 2.85 4.04
C MET A 246 -24.34 2.60 2.69
N GLY A 247 -25.37 3.40 2.42
CA GLY A 247 -26.06 3.50 1.14
C GLY A 247 -25.99 4.93 0.57
N GLU A 248 -27.01 5.33 -0.19
CA GLU A 248 -26.99 6.61 -0.93
C GLU A 248 -27.66 7.80 -0.22
N LYS A 249 -28.11 7.63 1.03
CA LYS A 249 -28.76 8.73 1.77
C LYS A 249 -27.75 9.82 2.13
N ASP A 250 -28.20 11.07 2.19
CA ASP A 250 -27.32 12.23 2.40
C ASP A 250 -26.48 12.12 3.68
N ILE A 251 -27.07 11.61 4.76
CA ILE A 251 -26.34 11.40 6.03
C ILE A 251 -25.28 10.29 5.93
N GLN A 252 -25.49 9.28 5.08
CA GLN A 252 -24.55 8.18 4.83
C GLN A 252 -23.42 8.62 3.90
N LYS A 253 -23.73 9.47 2.91
CA LYS A 253 -22.73 10.17 2.08
C LYS A 253 -21.86 11.09 2.93
N LEU A 254 -22.47 11.83 3.86
CA LEU A 254 -21.74 12.65 4.82
C LEU A 254 -20.83 11.81 5.72
N TYR A 255 -21.33 10.69 6.25
CA TYR A 255 -20.50 9.76 7.02
C TYR A 255 -19.29 9.27 6.20
N SER A 256 -19.52 8.87 4.95
CA SER A 256 -18.48 8.43 4.03
C SER A 256 -17.44 9.51 3.74
N LEU A 257 -17.87 10.77 3.58
CA LEU A 257 -16.99 11.90 3.38
C LEU A 257 -16.07 12.12 4.60
N LEU A 258 -16.65 12.08 5.80
CA LEU A 258 -15.88 12.24 7.04
C LEU A 258 -14.89 11.08 7.21
N TYR A 259 -15.33 9.84 7.00
CA TYR A 259 -14.46 8.67 7.02
C TYR A 259 -13.30 8.78 6.02
N ALA A 260 -13.58 9.20 4.79
CA ALA A 260 -12.55 9.36 3.77
C ALA A 260 -11.50 10.40 4.19
N ALA A 261 -11.91 11.49 4.83
CA ALA A 261 -10.98 12.46 5.39
C ALA A 261 -10.01 11.84 6.42
N ILE A 262 -10.48 10.94 7.29
CA ILE A 262 -9.61 10.21 8.24
C ILE A 262 -8.59 9.38 7.48
N SER A 263 -9.04 8.62 6.49
CA SER A 263 -8.19 7.74 5.69
C SER A 263 -7.09 8.51 4.96
N GLU A 264 -7.43 9.65 4.38
CA GLU A 264 -6.50 10.52 3.65
C GLU A 264 -5.50 11.19 4.59
N VAL A 265 -5.97 11.75 5.71
CA VAL A 265 -5.10 12.36 6.72
C VAL A 265 -4.13 11.34 7.31
N ASN A 266 -4.60 10.12 7.56
CA ASN A 266 -3.79 9.02 8.05
C ASN A 266 -2.73 8.55 7.03
N SER A 267 -2.99 8.72 5.73
CA SER A 267 -2.08 8.28 4.67
C SER A 267 -1.07 9.35 4.26
N ALA A 268 -1.44 10.63 4.26
CA ALA A 268 -0.67 11.68 3.60
C ALA A 268 -0.72 13.04 4.33
N GLY A 269 -1.22 13.09 5.57
CA GLY A 269 -1.31 14.31 6.37
C GLY A 269 -2.50 15.20 5.98
N ALA A 270 -2.70 16.31 6.69
CA ALA A 270 -3.86 17.19 6.47
C ALA A 270 -3.80 17.97 5.14
N GLY A 271 -2.60 18.20 4.61
CA GLY A 271 -2.39 18.91 3.35
C GLY A 271 -3.10 18.26 2.16
N ILE A 272 -3.11 16.91 2.10
CA ILE A 272 -3.70 16.15 1.00
C ILE A 272 -5.19 16.45 0.76
N LEU A 273 -5.90 16.95 1.77
CA LEU A 273 -7.32 17.25 1.63
C LEU A 273 -7.56 18.39 0.65
N PHE A 274 -6.63 19.34 0.53
CA PHE A 274 -6.73 20.46 -0.41
C PHE A 274 -6.42 20.06 -1.86
N ASP A 275 -5.74 18.91 -2.06
CA ASP A 275 -5.52 18.30 -3.37
C ASP A 275 -6.72 17.45 -3.82
N ARG A 276 -7.32 16.70 -2.89
CA ARG A 276 -8.34 15.68 -3.24
C ARG A 276 -9.79 16.14 -3.15
N TYR A 277 -10.07 17.18 -2.38
CA TYR A 277 -11.46 17.57 -2.08
C TYR A 277 -11.75 19.01 -2.50
N SER A 278 -13.00 19.23 -2.87
CA SER A 278 -13.47 20.58 -3.17
C SER A 278 -13.45 21.47 -1.92
N LYS A 279 -13.43 22.79 -2.11
CA LYS A 279 -13.56 23.76 -1.01
C LYS A 279 -14.83 23.53 -0.18
N GLU A 280 -15.92 23.11 -0.81
CA GLU A 280 -17.20 22.81 -0.14
C GLU A 280 -17.11 21.54 0.72
N ASP A 281 -16.45 20.50 0.21
CA ASP A 281 -16.22 19.26 0.97
C ASP A 281 -15.33 19.51 2.19
N ILE A 282 -14.22 20.24 2.02
CA ILE A 282 -13.32 20.59 3.13
C ILE A 282 -14.07 21.42 4.17
N GLU A 283 -14.92 22.36 3.76
CA GLU A 283 -15.73 23.15 4.68
C GLU A 283 -16.79 22.30 5.40
N THR A 284 -17.38 21.33 4.71
CA THR A 284 -18.30 20.36 5.31
C THR A 284 -17.59 19.51 6.36
N MET A 285 -16.42 18.95 6.03
CA MET A 285 -15.58 18.20 6.95
C MET A 285 -15.21 19.05 8.17
N TYR A 286 -14.68 20.26 7.94
CA TYR A 286 -14.28 21.20 8.99
C TYR A 286 -15.43 21.47 9.96
N ASN A 287 -16.63 21.77 9.45
CA ASN A 287 -17.77 22.09 10.30
C ASN A 287 -18.27 20.88 11.12
N GLN A 288 -18.30 19.68 10.53
CA GLN A 288 -18.67 18.49 11.29
C GLN A 288 -17.61 18.14 12.34
N TYR A 289 -16.33 18.09 11.96
CA TYR A 289 -15.25 17.79 12.90
C TYR A 289 -15.16 18.79 14.03
N LYS A 290 -15.35 20.09 13.74
CA LYS A 290 -15.46 21.14 14.76
C LYS A 290 -16.64 20.90 15.70
N LYS A 291 -17.82 20.58 15.16
CA LYS A 291 -19.02 20.29 15.94
C LYS A 291 -18.83 19.10 16.90
N PHE A 292 -18.07 18.09 16.48
CA PHE A 292 -17.88 16.85 17.23
C PHE A 292 -16.57 16.77 18.04
N GLY A 293 -15.80 17.87 18.05
CA GLY A 293 -14.67 18.07 18.94
C GLY A 293 -13.34 17.52 18.44
N ALA A 294 -13.09 17.52 17.13
CA ALA A 294 -11.78 17.24 16.54
C ALA A 294 -10.98 18.55 16.35
N GLY A 295 -10.50 19.09 17.47
CA GLY A 295 -9.87 20.41 17.53
C GLY A 295 -8.51 20.46 16.84
N LEU A 296 -7.72 19.40 16.94
CA LEU A 296 -6.42 19.29 16.27
C LEU A 296 -6.56 19.34 14.75
N PHE A 297 -7.54 18.60 14.22
CA PHE A 297 -7.88 18.64 12.79
C PHE A 297 -8.26 20.04 12.33
N CYS A 298 -9.18 20.70 13.04
CA CYS A 298 -9.58 22.06 12.70
C CYS A 298 -8.39 23.03 12.77
N SER A 299 -7.52 22.90 13.78
CA SER A 299 -6.32 23.73 13.89
C SER A 299 -5.36 23.53 12.72
N ALA A 300 -5.16 22.29 12.26
CA ALA A 300 -4.34 21.98 11.09
C ALA A 300 -4.90 22.62 9.81
N ILE A 301 -6.21 22.46 9.57
CA ILE A 301 -6.90 23.09 8.43
C ILE A 301 -6.80 24.61 8.47
N ASP A 302 -6.98 25.22 9.65
CA ASP A 302 -6.88 26.67 9.82
C ASP A 302 -5.45 27.17 9.54
N LYS A 303 -4.41 26.46 9.98
CA LYS A 303 -3.01 26.82 9.68
C LYS A 303 -2.72 26.78 8.17
N ILE A 304 -3.14 25.71 7.49
CA ILE A 304 -2.94 25.59 6.03
C ILE A 304 -3.70 26.68 5.28
N ARG A 305 -4.98 26.92 5.63
CA ARG A 305 -5.80 28.00 5.04
C ARG A 305 -5.16 29.38 5.23
N ASN A 306 -4.62 29.64 6.42
CA ASN A 306 -3.96 30.91 6.72
C ASN A 306 -2.70 31.10 5.87
N LEU A 307 -1.87 30.06 5.74
CA LEU A 307 -0.68 30.12 4.88
C LEU A 307 -1.05 30.33 3.41
N MET A 308 -2.04 29.58 2.90
CA MET A 308 -2.53 29.74 1.52
C MET A 308 -3.05 31.16 1.28
N LYS A 309 -3.85 31.69 2.21
CA LYS A 309 -4.37 33.06 2.12
C LYS A 309 -3.26 34.10 2.17
N GLU A 310 -2.24 33.91 3.00
CA GLU A 310 -1.10 34.82 3.10
C GLU A 310 -0.27 34.82 1.82
N LYS A 311 0.01 33.64 1.24
CA LYS A 311 0.94 33.48 0.13
C LYS A 311 0.29 33.64 -1.24
N LEU A 312 -0.96 33.19 -1.38
CA LEU A 312 -1.67 33.10 -2.67
C LEU A 312 -2.88 34.05 -2.76
N GLY A 313 -3.35 34.59 -1.62
CA GLY A 313 -4.55 35.44 -1.56
C GLY A 313 -5.86 34.65 -1.45
N GLU A 314 -6.98 35.35 -1.66
CA GLU A 314 -8.34 34.76 -1.54
C GLU A 314 -8.72 33.85 -2.72
N THR A 315 -8.03 34.02 -3.85
CA THR A 315 -8.25 33.28 -5.10
C THR A 315 -6.91 32.81 -5.63
N TYR A 316 -6.76 31.51 -5.81
CA TYR A 316 -5.56 30.84 -6.29
C TYR A 316 -5.97 29.69 -7.22
N SER A 317 -5.08 29.31 -8.13
CA SER A 317 -5.23 28.11 -8.96
C SER A 317 -4.64 26.87 -8.28
N ASP A 318 -4.95 25.69 -8.79
CA ASP A 318 -4.33 24.44 -8.30
C ASP A 318 -2.81 24.48 -8.48
N ASP A 319 -2.31 25.03 -9.58
CA ASP A 319 -0.87 25.21 -9.82
C ASP A 319 -0.21 26.12 -8.77
N ASP A 320 -0.89 27.19 -8.35
CA ASP A 320 -0.40 28.07 -7.28
C ASP A 320 -0.28 27.32 -5.94
N TYR A 321 -1.24 26.43 -5.64
CA TYR A 321 -1.20 25.59 -4.46
C TYR A 321 -0.07 24.56 -4.51
N PHE A 322 0.13 23.87 -5.64
CA PHE A 322 1.24 22.92 -5.80
C PHE A 322 2.59 23.60 -5.69
N ASN A 323 2.76 24.78 -6.30
CA ASN A 323 3.96 25.59 -6.14
C ASN A 323 4.19 26.01 -4.68
N LEU A 324 3.13 26.30 -3.92
CA LEU A 324 3.23 26.57 -2.49
C LEU A 324 3.69 25.33 -1.70
N CYS A 325 3.23 24.13 -2.06
CA CYS A 325 3.61 22.89 -1.37
C CYS A 325 5.12 22.60 -1.41
N ASP A 326 5.80 23.07 -2.46
CA ASP A 326 7.26 22.93 -2.63
C ASP A 326 8.07 23.99 -1.86
N THR A 327 7.42 24.97 -1.21
CA THR A 327 8.10 26.01 -0.44
C THR A 327 8.59 25.52 0.92
N GLU A 328 9.70 26.09 1.41
CA GLU A 328 10.26 25.77 2.72
C GLU A 328 9.25 26.06 3.85
N GLU A 329 8.46 27.14 3.74
CA GLU A 329 7.45 27.48 4.73
C GLU A 329 6.32 26.45 4.80
N TYR A 330 5.82 25.95 3.66
CA TYR A 330 4.81 24.90 3.65
C TYR A 330 5.36 23.59 4.22
N ILE A 331 6.55 23.15 3.77
CA ILE A 331 7.19 21.93 4.26
C ILE A 331 7.39 21.99 5.79
N LYS A 332 7.79 23.15 6.32
CA LYS A 332 7.93 23.35 7.76
C LYS A 332 6.59 23.26 8.49
N LEU A 333 5.54 23.90 7.96
CA LEU A 333 4.20 23.84 8.53
C LEU A 333 3.64 22.40 8.51
N ASP A 334 3.78 21.71 7.39
CA ASP A 334 3.29 20.34 7.22
C ASP A 334 3.98 19.37 8.19
N ARG A 335 5.29 19.52 8.41
CA ARG A 335 6.02 18.80 9.45
C ARG A 335 5.49 19.09 10.86
N GLU A 336 5.17 20.34 11.17
CA GLU A 336 4.58 20.72 12.47
C GLU A 336 3.22 20.05 12.71
N ILE A 337 2.39 20.00 11.67
CA ILE A 337 1.08 19.31 11.70
C ILE A 337 1.28 17.79 11.84
N THR A 338 2.21 17.21 11.08
CA THR A 338 2.49 15.77 11.03
C THR A 338 2.95 15.21 12.38
N ILE A 339 3.66 16.00 13.20
CA ILE A 339 4.02 15.58 14.57
C ILE A 339 2.78 15.25 15.42
N GLN A 340 1.64 15.85 15.12
CA GLN A 340 0.39 15.64 15.86
C GLN A 340 -0.57 14.68 15.15
N TYR A 341 -0.15 14.01 14.07
CA TYR A 341 -1.07 13.29 13.20
C TYR A 341 -1.81 12.13 13.90
N GLU A 342 -1.14 11.36 14.76
CA GLU A 342 -1.77 10.23 15.47
C GLU A 342 -2.89 10.73 16.39
N ASN A 343 -2.63 11.79 17.16
CA ASN A 343 -3.61 12.41 18.04
C ASN A 343 -4.75 13.05 17.24
N MET A 344 -4.43 13.67 16.11
CA MET A 344 -5.42 14.25 15.21
C MET A 344 -6.35 13.19 14.60
N CYS A 345 -5.82 12.10 14.08
CA CYS A 345 -6.62 10.99 13.56
C CYS A 345 -7.49 10.41 14.66
N LYS A 346 -6.94 10.24 15.88
CA LYS A 346 -7.72 9.74 17.01
C LYS A 346 -8.88 10.66 17.39
N GLU A 347 -8.67 11.97 17.40
CA GLU A 347 -9.74 12.94 17.62
C GLU A 347 -10.82 12.89 16.52
N MET A 348 -10.41 12.72 15.26
CA MET A 348 -11.34 12.59 14.13
C MET A 348 -12.17 11.31 14.22
N GLU A 349 -11.56 10.17 14.56
CA GLU A 349 -12.28 8.91 14.82
C GLU A 349 -13.31 9.07 15.94
N ASP A 350 -12.91 9.64 17.06
CA ASP A 350 -13.81 9.88 18.21
C ASP A 350 -14.96 10.83 17.82
N ALA A 351 -14.67 11.85 17.00
CA ALA A 351 -15.67 12.75 16.46
C ALA A 351 -16.66 12.04 15.51
N LEU A 352 -16.17 11.14 14.64
CA LEU A 352 -16.99 10.36 13.73
C LEU A 352 -17.90 9.36 14.47
N ILE A 353 -17.42 8.77 15.56
CA ILE A 353 -18.23 7.92 16.45
C ILE A 353 -19.34 8.75 17.13
N LYS A 354 -19.04 9.97 17.60
CA LYS A 354 -20.07 10.87 18.16
C LYS A 354 -21.10 11.28 17.11
N PHE A 355 -20.66 11.56 15.88
CA PHE A 355 -21.54 11.81 14.74
C PHE A 355 -22.48 10.63 14.50
N ALA A 356 -21.95 9.40 14.45
CA ALA A 356 -22.76 8.21 14.25
C ALA A 356 -23.80 7.99 15.36
N ARG A 357 -23.40 8.20 16.62
CA ARG A 357 -24.32 8.09 17.78
C ARG A 357 -25.46 9.09 17.71
N GLN A 358 -25.21 10.33 17.27
CA GLN A 358 -26.25 11.36 17.13
C GLN A 358 -27.18 11.13 15.93
N ASN A 359 -26.74 10.38 14.92
CA ASN A 359 -27.47 10.17 13.67
C ASN A 359 -27.86 8.70 13.45
N ILE A 360 -27.91 7.90 14.51
CA ILE A 360 -28.02 6.44 14.45
C ILE A 360 -29.22 5.96 13.62
N ASP A 361 -30.40 6.54 13.86
CA ASP A 361 -31.62 6.16 13.14
C ASP A 361 -31.55 6.55 11.66
N ALA A 362 -30.93 7.69 11.35
CA ALA A 362 -30.79 8.16 9.98
C ALA A 362 -29.75 7.34 9.20
N LEU A 363 -28.73 6.80 9.88
CA LEU A 363 -27.72 5.93 9.29
C LEU A 363 -28.23 4.50 9.07
N GLU A 364 -29.08 3.97 9.96
CA GLU A 364 -29.61 2.59 9.87
C GLU A 364 -30.73 2.41 8.85
N ASN A 365 -31.54 3.45 8.62
CA ASN A 365 -32.70 3.35 7.75
C ASN A 365 -32.24 3.14 6.31
N ASN A 366 -32.11 1.89 5.87
CA ASN A 366 -31.86 1.48 4.48
C ASN A 366 -33.15 1.13 3.70
N THR A 367 -34.32 1.37 4.30
CA THR A 367 -35.62 1.26 3.60
C THR A 367 -35.76 2.29 2.51
#